data_AF-A0A7X5RF33-F1
#
_entry.id   AF-A0A7X5RF33-F1
#
_cell.length_a   1.000
_cell.length_b   1.000
_cell.length_c   1.000
_cell.angle_alpha   90.00
_cell.angle_beta   90.00
_cell.angle_gamma   90.00
#
_symmetry.space_group_name_H-M   'P 1'
#
loop_
_entity.id
_entity.type
_entity.pdbx_description
1 polymer ?
#
loop_
_entity_poly.entity_id
_entity_poly.type
_entity_poly.pdbx_seq_one_letter_code
_entity_poly.pdbx_strand_id
1 'polypeptide(L)'
;MLSCNGLILNYANILYDKSRSKIQSVQEIADELPVAPMISYFLCDSWYTSVKVMDSFIRKGFYTIGALKTNRVIYPCGIRQKVSEFALHLRKTDRAVSLVTVGGREFYVYRYEGELNDIPNAVVIISYPRESFGDPKALRVFISTNAGISTQEILDTYTERWAIELFFRQSKNRLALDKYQIRSRQGIERYWLIMSLVHY
;
A
#
# COMPACT_ATOMS: atom_id res chain seq x y z
N MET A 1 8.93 -4.39 -5.70
CA MET A 1 9.06 -5.86 -5.76
C MET A 1 7.88 -6.39 -6.55
N LEU A 2 8.05 -7.48 -7.30
CA LEU A 2 6.97 -8.20 -7.96
C LEU A 2 6.69 -9.47 -7.16
N SER A 3 5.42 -9.81 -6.99
CA SER A 3 4.99 -11.03 -6.30
C SER A 3 3.99 -11.80 -7.16
N CYS A 4 4.18 -13.11 -7.27
CA CYS A 4 3.24 -14.02 -7.93
C CYS A 4 3.41 -15.43 -7.37
N ASN A 5 2.32 -16.10 -6.99
CA ASN A 5 2.31 -17.49 -6.50
C ASN A 5 3.34 -17.76 -5.38
N GLY A 6 3.46 -16.84 -4.43
CA GLY A 6 4.41 -16.94 -3.30
C GLY A 6 5.86 -16.62 -3.65
N LEU A 7 6.19 -16.39 -4.92
CA LEU A 7 7.49 -15.93 -5.35
C LEU A 7 7.56 -14.41 -5.28
N ILE A 8 8.58 -13.87 -4.61
CA ILE A 8 8.78 -12.42 -4.48
C ILE A 8 10.15 -12.05 -5.04
N LEU A 9 10.17 -11.15 -6.01
CA LEU A 9 11.37 -10.68 -6.69
C LEU A 9 11.56 -9.17 -6.48
N ASN A 10 12.80 -8.76 -6.22
CA ASN A 10 13.15 -7.35 -6.34
C ASN A 10 13.09 -6.97 -7.84
N TYR A 11 12.32 -5.93 -8.16
CA TYR A 11 12.16 -5.45 -9.54
C TYR A 11 13.19 -4.38 -9.86
N ALA A 12 13.25 -3.35 -9.02
CA ALA A 12 14.17 -2.24 -9.17
C ALA A 12 14.54 -1.68 -7.79
N ASN A 13 15.81 -1.31 -7.65
CA ASN A 13 16.31 -0.44 -6.59
C ASN A 13 16.92 0.79 -7.26
N ILE A 14 16.27 1.94 -7.11
CA ILE A 14 16.65 3.16 -7.81
C ILE A 14 17.30 4.14 -6.85
N LEU A 15 18.44 4.71 -7.26
CA LEU A 15 19.11 5.75 -6.50
C LEU A 15 18.24 7.01 -6.54
N TYR A 16 17.87 7.54 -5.37
CA TYR A 16 17.01 8.72 -5.32
C TYR A 16 17.74 9.95 -5.87
N ASP A 17 17.29 10.40 -7.05
CA ASP A 17 17.69 11.67 -7.64
C ASP A 17 16.82 12.80 -7.09
N LYS A 18 17.43 13.71 -6.32
CA LYS A 18 16.75 14.86 -5.72
C LYS A 18 16.27 15.89 -6.74
N SER A 19 16.70 15.81 -8.01
CA SER A 19 16.18 16.65 -9.08
C SER A 19 14.72 16.33 -9.44
N ARG A 20 14.24 15.13 -9.08
CA ARG A 20 12.89 14.65 -9.36
C ARG A 20 12.12 14.38 -8.07
N SER A 21 10.79 14.42 -8.17
CA SER A 21 9.95 14.00 -7.05
C SER A 21 9.90 12.48 -6.94
N LYS A 22 9.73 11.94 -5.73
CA LYS A 22 9.52 10.50 -5.52
C LYS A 22 8.30 9.97 -6.28
N ILE A 23 7.26 10.79 -6.42
CA ILE A 23 6.06 10.44 -7.17
C ILE A 23 6.41 10.22 -8.65
N GLN A 24 7.17 11.15 -9.24
CA GLN A 24 7.62 11.02 -10.63
C GLN A 24 8.46 9.74 -10.82
N SER A 25 9.40 9.45 -9.92
CA SER A 25 10.18 8.21 -10.01
C SER A 25 9.32 6.95 -9.99
N VAL A 26 8.24 6.94 -9.20
CA VAL A 26 7.31 5.80 -9.17
C VAL A 26 6.45 5.71 -10.44
N GLN A 27 6.07 6.84 -11.03
CA GLN A 27 5.38 6.85 -12.32
C GLN A 27 6.28 6.31 -13.45
N GLU A 28 7.55 6.70 -13.48
CA GLU A 28 8.53 6.19 -14.44
C GLU A 28 8.69 4.67 -14.31
N ILE A 29 8.74 4.13 -13.08
CA ILE A 29 8.72 2.67 -12.83
C ILE A 29 7.45 2.04 -13.39
N ALA A 30 6.28 2.64 -13.15
CA ALA A 30 5.01 2.13 -13.67
C ALA A 30 5.00 2.11 -15.20
N ASP A 31 5.52 3.15 -15.85
CA ASP A 31 5.59 3.25 -17.32
C ASP A 31 6.51 2.18 -17.93
N GLU A 32 7.55 1.76 -17.24
CA GLU A 32 8.45 0.68 -17.65
C GLU A 32 7.84 -0.73 -17.47
N LEU A 33 6.85 -0.88 -16.59
CA LEU A 33 6.22 -2.20 -16.37
C LEU A 33 5.51 -2.69 -17.64
N PRO A 34 5.56 -4.01 -17.92
CA PRO A 34 4.68 -4.59 -18.92
C PRO A 34 3.22 -4.46 -18.47
N VAL A 35 2.30 -4.53 -19.44
CA VAL A 35 0.88 -4.68 -19.10
C VAL A 35 0.69 -5.99 -18.34
N ALA A 36 0.01 -5.92 -17.21
CA ALA A 36 -0.27 -7.06 -16.37
C ALA A 36 -1.03 -8.12 -17.17
N PRO A 37 -0.56 -9.38 -17.18
CA PRO A 37 -1.21 -10.45 -17.94
C PRO A 37 -2.55 -10.89 -17.32
N MET A 38 -2.78 -10.53 -16.07
CA MET A 38 -3.98 -10.81 -15.29
C MET A 38 -4.23 -9.68 -14.29
N ILE A 39 -5.41 -9.66 -13.65
CA ILE A 39 -5.73 -8.71 -12.59
C ILE A 39 -4.60 -8.71 -11.55
N SER A 40 -3.95 -7.56 -11.42
CA SER A 40 -2.77 -7.39 -10.56
C SER A 40 -2.94 -6.17 -9.68
N TYR A 41 -2.14 -6.10 -8.62
CA TYR A 41 -2.27 -5.06 -7.60
C TYR A 41 -0.94 -4.34 -7.33
N PHE A 42 -0.98 -3.01 -7.36
CA PHE A 42 0.05 -2.14 -6.83
C PHE A 42 -0.18 -1.94 -5.32
N LEU A 43 0.73 -2.47 -4.51
CA LEU A 43 0.68 -2.38 -3.05
C LEU A 43 1.60 -1.27 -2.53
N CYS A 44 1.05 -0.31 -1.79
CA CYS A 44 1.84 0.84 -1.37
C CYS A 44 1.47 1.43 -0.01
N ASP A 45 2.39 2.20 0.56
CA ASP A 45 2.10 3.00 1.75
C ASP A 45 1.31 4.28 1.41
N SER A 46 0.93 5.03 2.45
CA SER A 46 0.12 6.25 2.31
C SER A 46 0.78 7.44 1.61
N TRP A 47 2.09 7.38 1.32
CA TRP A 47 2.77 8.40 0.52
C TRP A 47 2.48 8.24 -0.98
N TYR A 48 2.19 7.03 -1.45
CA TYR A 48 2.05 6.74 -2.88
C TYR A 48 0.58 6.59 -3.33
N THR A 49 -0.39 6.79 -2.43
CA THR A 49 -1.82 6.81 -2.74
C THR A 49 -2.29 8.15 -3.35
N SER A 50 -1.55 8.66 -4.33
CA SER A 50 -1.96 9.81 -5.14
C SER A 50 -2.60 9.35 -6.45
N VAL A 51 -3.57 10.13 -6.95
CA VAL A 51 -4.30 9.82 -8.20
C VAL A 51 -3.35 9.59 -9.37
N LYS A 52 -2.34 10.46 -9.54
CA LYS A 52 -1.32 10.32 -10.59
C LYS A 52 -0.60 8.97 -10.59
N VAL A 53 -0.24 8.47 -9.41
CA VAL A 53 0.43 7.16 -9.28
C VAL A 53 -0.54 6.05 -9.62
N MET A 54 -1.74 6.08 -9.02
CA MET A 54 -2.79 5.07 -9.27
C MET A 54 -3.15 4.98 -10.77
N ASP A 55 -3.27 6.13 -11.44
CA ASP A 55 -3.53 6.21 -12.88
C ASP A 55 -2.39 5.61 -13.72
N SER A 56 -1.15 5.77 -13.30
CA SER A 56 0.01 5.20 -14.02
C SER A 56 0.00 3.67 -13.93
N PHE A 57 -0.35 3.12 -12.76
CA PHE A 57 -0.44 1.68 -12.54
C PHE A 57 -1.67 1.04 -13.20
N ILE A 58 -2.84 1.69 -13.16
CA ILE A 58 -4.05 1.11 -13.77
C ILE A 58 -3.97 1.02 -15.29
N ARG A 59 -3.24 1.94 -15.95
CA ARG A 59 -2.92 1.86 -17.39
C ARG A 59 -2.12 0.61 -17.75
N LYS A 60 -1.41 0.03 -16.78
CA LYS A 60 -0.67 -1.22 -16.90
C LYS A 60 -1.46 -2.42 -16.35
N GLY A 61 -2.74 -2.26 -16.00
CA GLY A 61 -3.58 -3.34 -15.48
C GLY A 61 -3.40 -3.62 -13.98
N PHE A 62 -2.78 -2.71 -13.23
CA PHE A 62 -2.63 -2.83 -11.78
C PHE A 62 -3.65 -1.95 -11.04
N TYR A 63 -4.59 -2.57 -10.34
CA TYR A 63 -5.40 -1.87 -9.35
C TYR A 63 -4.54 -1.48 -8.15
N THR A 64 -4.90 -0.44 -7.41
CA THR A 64 -4.12 -0.03 -6.25
C THR A 64 -4.77 -0.52 -4.97
N ILE A 65 -3.99 -1.14 -4.08
CA ILE A 65 -4.35 -1.34 -2.69
C ILE A 65 -3.28 -0.68 -1.82
N GLY A 66 -3.66 0.28 -0.99
CA GLY A 66 -2.69 1.11 -0.28
C GLY A 66 -3.12 1.47 1.13
N ALA A 67 -2.15 1.82 1.99
CA ALA A 67 -2.49 2.56 3.21
C ALA A 67 -2.96 3.98 2.84
N LEU A 68 -3.87 4.49 3.64
CA LEU A 68 -4.44 5.83 3.47
C LEU A 68 -4.25 6.63 4.76
N LYS A 69 -3.97 7.93 4.63
CA LYS A 69 -3.90 8.80 5.81
C LYS A 69 -5.30 8.96 6.43
N THR A 70 -5.37 9.02 7.75
CA THR A 70 -6.64 9.14 8.48
C THR A 70 -7.32 10.50 8.28
N ASN A 71 -6.58 11.52 7.85
CA ASN A 71 -7.12 12.84 7.55
C ASN A 71 -7.73 12.97 6.14
N ARG A 72 -7.80 11.88 5.36
CA ARG A 72 -8.47 11.91 4.06
C ARG A 72 -9.95 12.17 4.22
N VAL A 73 -10.53 12.88 3.24
CA VAL A 73 -11.94 13.23 3.20
C VAL A 73 -12.70 12.14 2.46
N ILE A 74 -13.82 11.71 3.03
CA ILE A 74 -14.79 10.77 2.45
C ILE A 74 -16.19 11.40 2.52
N TYR A 75 -17.15 10.79 1.84
CA TYR A 75 -18.53 11.26 1.76
C TYR A 75 -19.56 10.21 2.21
N PRO A 76 -19.44 9.62 3.41
CA PRO A 76 -20.42 8.68 3.92
C PRO A 76 -21.80 9.35 3.96
N CYS A 77 -22.80 8.71 3.37
CA CYS A 77 -24.14 9.25 3.20
C CYS A 77 -24.18 10.64 2.50
N GLY A 78 -23.20 10.94 1.65
CA GLY A 78 -23.08 12.24 0.97
C GLY A 78 -22.52 13.37 1.84
N ILE A 79 -22.14 13.10 3.09
CA ILE A 79 -21.66 14.13 4.02
C ILE A 79 -20.13 14.15 4.01
N ARG A 80 -19.56 15.29 3.58
CA ARG A 80 -18.12 15.53 3.54
C ARG A 80 -17.52 15.57 4.95
N GLN A 81 -16.62 14.64 5.26
CA GLN A 81 -15.91 14.62 6.55
C GLN A 81 -14.59 13.86 6.47
N LYS A 82 -13.67 14.07 7.42
CA LYS A 82 -12.43 13.29 7.48
C LYS A 82 -12.71 11.88 7.99
N VAL A 83 -11.97 10.89 7.49
CA VAL A 83 -12.06 9.50 7.97
C VAL A 83 -11.82 9.43 9.48
N SER A 84 -10.86 10.18 10.01
CA SER A 84 -10.58 10.24 11.45
C SER A 84 -11.75 10.76 12.28
N GLU A 85 -12.54 11.68 11.74
CA GLU A 85 -13.71 12.26 12.42
C GLU A 85 -14.89 11.30 12.33
N PHE A 86 -15.13 10.75 11.13
CA PHE A 86 -16.17 9.75 10.92
C PHE A 86 -15.99 8.52 11.79
N ALA A 87 -14.76 8.03 11.91
CA ALA A 87 -14.45 6.81 12.64
C ALA A 87 -14.78 6.88 14.16
N LEU A 88 -14.81 8.09 14.74
CA LEU A 88 -15.21 8.30 16.15
C LEU A 88 -16.69 7.99 16.40
N HIS A 89 -17.51 7.99 15.35
CA HIS A 89 -18.95 7.75 15.44
C HIS A 89 -19.32 6.28 15.19
N LEU A 90 -18.36 5.45 14.76
CA LEU A 90 -18.58 4.03 14.51
C LEU A 90 -18.79 3.27 15.82
N ARG A 91 -19.73 2.32 15.80
CA ARG A 91 -19.99 1.39 16.89
C ARG A 91 -19.81 -0.03 16.40
N LYS A 92 -19.36 -0.92 17.28
CA LYS A 92 -19.24 -2.36 16.99
C LYS A 92 -20.58 -3.00 16.57
N THR A 93 -21.70 -2.40 17.00
CA THR A 93 -23.06 -2.85 16.70
C THR A 93 -23.59 -2.32 15.36
N ASP A 94 -22.87 -1.42 14.68
CA ASP A 94 -23.31 -0.89 13.40
C ASP A 94 -23.31 -2.02 12.36
N ARG A 95 -24.40 -2.15 11.60
CA ARG A 95 -24.56 -3.22 10.60
C ARG A 95 -23.45 -3.24 9.53
N ALA A 96 -22.86 -2.08 9.25
CA ALA A 96 -21.78 -1.91 8.28
C ALA A 96 -20.38 -2.19 8.86
N VAL A 97 -20.28 -2.46 10.16
CA VAL A 97 -19.04 -2.89 10.82
C VAL A 97 -19.02 -4.40 10.90
N SER A 98 -17.94 -5.01 10.45
CA SER A 98 -17.73 -6.47 10.49
C SER A 98 -16.42 -6.81 11.21
N LEU A 99 -16.37 -7.98 11.82
CA LEU A 99 -15.14 -8.53 12.38
C LEU A 99 -14.48 -9.43 11.32
N VAL A 100 -13.22 -9.16 11.01
CA VAL A 100 -12.43 -9.92 10.04
C VAL A 100 -11.13 -10.41 10.66
N THR A 101 -10.59 -11.51 10.14
CA THR A 101 -9.33 -12.09 10.63
C THR A 101 -8.28 -12.01 9.53
N VAL A 102 -7.17 -11.31 9.79
CA VAL A 102 -6.09 -11.08 8.82
C VAL A 102 -4.78 -11.48 9.49
N GLY A 103 -4.05 -12.43 8.91
CA GLY A 103 -2.77 -12.91 9.47
C GLY A 103 -2.88 -13.42 10.91
N GLY A 104 -4.01 -14.07 11.25
CA GLY A 104 -4.27 -14.59 12.60
C GLY A 104 -4.66 -13.55 13.65
N ARG A 105 -4.93 -12.29 13.25
CA ARG A 105 -5.39 -11.23 14.14
C ARG A 105 -6.75 -10.71 13.72
N GLU A 106 -7.57 -10.34 14.70
CA GLU A 106 -8.92 -9.86 14.45
C GLU A 106 -9.01 -8.33 14.42
N PHE A 107 -9.78 -7.82 13.47
CA PHE A 107 -10.00 -6.40 13.25
C PHE A 107 -11.48 -6.12 13.04
N TYR A 108 -11.97 -5.05 13.66
CA TYR A 108 -13.25 -4.47 13.28
C TYR A 108 -13.03 -3.55 12.09
N VAL A 109 -13.83 -3.74 11.05
CA VAL A 109 -13.67 -3.01 9.79
C VAL A 109 -15.01 -2.45 9.31
N TYR A 110 -14.95 -1.20 8.85
CA TYR A 110 -16.04 -0.55 8.12
C TYR A 110 -15.59 -0.34 6.67
N ARG A 111 -16.43 -0.74 5.72
CA ARG A 111 -16.20 -0.56 4.28
C ARG A 111 -17.02 0.62 3.78
N TYR A 112 -16.33 1.68 3.40
CA TYR A 112 -16.90 2.77 2.60
C TYR A 112 -16.64 2.47 1.12
N GLU A 113 -17.63 2.67 0.26
CA GLU A 113 -17.48 2.65 -1.19
C GLU A 113 -18.08 3.93 -1.76
N GLY A 114 -17.32 4.61 -2.60
CA GLY A 114 -17.76 5.84 -3.25
C GLY A 114 -16.60 6.73 -3.63
N GLU A 115 -16.90 8.02 -3.80
CA GLU A 115 -15.94 9.02 -4.23
C GLU A 115 -14.84 9.24 -3.19
N LEU A 116 -13.60 9.37 -3.67
CA LEU A 116 -12.45 9.72 -2.85
C LEU A 116 -11.49 10.64 -3.62
N ASN A 117 -11.57 11.95 -3.36
CA ASN A 117 -10.92 12.98 -4.18
C ASN A 117 -11.32 12.80 -5.65
N ASP A 118 -10.37 12.89 -6.59
CA ASP A 118 -10.61 12.72 -8.03
C ASP A 118 -10.79 11.25 -8.47
N ILE A 119 -11.10 10.33 -7.54
CA ILE A 119 -11.40 8.92 -7.83
C ILE A 119 -12.91 8.72 -7.71
N PRO A 120 -13.63 8.46 -8.82
CA PRO A 120 -15.10 8.39 -8.82
C PRO A 120 -15.66 7.26 -7.94
N ASN A 121 -15.00 6.09 -7.95
CA ASN A 121 -15.38 4.97 -7.10
C ASN A 121 -14.13 4.27 -6.55
N ALA A 122 -13.97 4.30 -5.23
CA ALA A 122 -12.95 3.57 -4.51
C ALA A 122 -13.54 2.96 -3.24
N VAL A 123 -12.92 1.88 -2.78
CA VAL A 123 -13.22 1.29 -1.48
C VAL A 123 -12.24 1.84 -0.45
N VAL A 124 -12.75 2.37 0.65
CA VAL A 124 -11.95 2.76 1.83
C VAL A 124 -12.31 1.84 2.98
N ILE A 125 -11.30 1.15 3.51
CA ILE A 125 -11.44 0.29 4.69
C ILE A 125 -10.95 1.06 5.90
N ILE A 126 -11.83 1.28 6.87
CA ILE A 126 -11.54 1.86 8.17
C ILE A 126 -11.41 0.70 9.15
N SER A 127 -10.24 0.55 9.77
CA SER A 127 -9.89 -0.65 10.53
C SER A 127 -9.36 -0.30 11.92
N TYR A 128 -9.76 -1.10 12.91
CA TYR A 128 -9.22 -1.11 14.25
C TYR A 128 -8.88 -2.53 14.69
N PRO A 129 -7.77 -2.76 15.41
CA PRO A 129 -7.57 -4.00 16.15
C PRO A 129 -8.75 -4.27 17.08
N ARG A 130 -9.14 -5.54 17.25
CA ARG A 130 -10.28 -5.96 18.09
C ARG A 130 -10.30 -5.29 19.48
N GLU A 131 -9.14 -5.28 20.14
CA GLU A 131 -8.94 -4.78 21.50
C GLU A 131 -8.76 -3.26 21.60
N SER A 132 -8.68 -2.56 20.46
CA SER A 132 -8.42 -1.11 20.41
C SER A 132 -9.43 -0.37 19.53
N PHE A 133 -10.65 -0.92 19.40
CA PHE A 133 -11.72 -0.28 18.66
C PHE A 133 -12.06 1.10 19.23
N GLY A 134 -12.07 2.10 18.35
CA GLY A 134 -12.36 3.50 18.72
C GLY A 134 -11.14 4.30 19.20
N ASP A 135 -9.99 3.68 19.47
CA ASP A 135 -8.77 4.42 19.82
C ASP A 135 -8.19 5.11 18.56
N PRO A 136 -8.16 6.46 18.49
CA PRO A 136 -7.64 7.17 17.33
C PRO A 136 -6.20 6.80 16.95
N LYS A 137 -5.36 6.36 17.91
CA LYS A 137 -3.98 5.93 17.65
C LYS A 137 -3.91 4.56 16.97
N ALA A 138 -4.91 3.71 17.21
CA ALA A 138 -5.03 2.38 16.63
C ALA A 138 -5.70 2.38 15.25
N LEU A 139 -6.35 3.49 14.85
CA LEU A 139 -7.01 3.63 13.56
C LEU A 139 -6.03 3.40 12.39
N ARG A 140 -6.37 2.48 11.50
CA ARG A 140 -5.69 2.26 10.22
C ARG A 140 -6.70 2.35 9.10
N VAL A 141 -6.30 2.96 8.00
CA VAL A 141 -7.17 3.19 6.85
C VAL A 141 -6.47 2.67 5.61
N PHE A 142 -7.21 1.98 4.76
CA PHE A 142 -6.73 1.43 3.50
C PHE A 142 -7.64 1.87 2.36
N ILE A 143 -7.10 1.87 1.15
CA ILE A 143 -7.83 2.12 -0.09
C ILE A 143 -7.68 0.91 -1.02
N SER A 144 -8.73 0.58 -1.76
CA SER A 144 -8.68 -0.24 -2.96
C SER A 144 -9.35 0.51 -4.12
N THR A 145 -8.72 0.54 -5.29
CA THR A 145 -9.37 1.01 -6.53
C THR A 145 -10.14 -0.10 -7.26
N ASN A 146 -10.07 -1.34 -6.76
CA ASN A 146 -10.95 -2.42 -7.20
C ASN A 146 -12.09 -2.58 -6.20
N ALA A 147 -13.28 -2.10 -6.58
CA ALA A 147 -14.49 -2.23 -5.76
C ALA A 147 -15.13 -3.63 -5.82
N GLY A 148 -14.76 -4.45 -6.80
CA GLY A 148 -15.35 -5.78 -7.01
C GLY A 148 -14.87 -6.84 -6.01
N ILE A 149 -13.79 -6.59 -5.28
CA ILE A 149 -13.23 -7.54 -4.30
C ILE A 149 -13.76 -7.30 -2.88
N SER A 150 -13.73 -8.36 -2.08
CA SER A 150 -14.20 -8.35 -0.70
C SER A 150 -13.23 -7.61 0.23
N THR A 151 -13.72 -7.18 1.40
CA THR A 151 -12.88 -6.56 2.44
C THR A 151 -11.76 -7.49 2.90
N GLN A 152 -12.05 -8.79 3.01
CA GLN A 152 -11.07 -9.80 3.40
C GLN A 152 -9.95 -9.89 2.36
N GLU A 153 -10.29 -10.03 1.08
CA GLU A 153 -9.30 -10.08 0.00
C GLU A 153 -8.44 -8.81 -0.08
N ILE A 154 -9.03 -7.61 0.11
CA ILE A 154 -8.27 -6.35 0.14
C ILE A 154 -7.20 -6.39 1.23
N LEU A 155 -7.59 -6.78 2.45
CA LEU A 155 -6.69 -6.77 3.60
C LEU A 155 -5.64 -7.87 3.52
N ASP A 156 -6.02 -9.08 3.11
CA ASP A 156 -5.10 -10.20 2.90
C ASP A 156 -4.08 -9.86 1.83
N THR A 157 -4.53 -9.32 0.69
CA THR A 157 -3.62 -8.87 -0.39
C THR A 157 -2.68 -7.77 0.12
N TYR A 158 -3.15 -6.85 0.96
CA TYR A 158 -2.29 -5.80 1.50
C TYR A 158 -1.21 -6.32 2.45
N THR A 159 -1.39 -7.49 3.08
CA THR A 159 -0.36 -8.11 3.94
C THR A 159 0.91 -8.47 3.16
N GLU A 160 0.79 -8.81 1.88
CA GLU A 160 1.92 -9.13 0.98
C GLU A 160 2.91 -7.97 0.85
N ARG A 161 2.47 -6.73 1.10
CA ARG A 161 3.35 -5.55 1.13
C ARG A 161 4.46 -5.69 2.17
N TRP A 162 4.26 -6.46 3.25
CA TRP A 162 5.25 -6.66 4.31
C TRP A 162 6.59 -7.23 3.80
N ALA A 163 6.59 -7.92 2.66
CA ALA A 163 7.80 -8.42 2.03
C ALA A 163 8.87 -7.34 1.80
N ILE A 164 8.48 -6.09 1.50
CA ILE A 164 9.44 -4.99 1.32
C ILE A 164 10.12 -4.61 2.65
N GLU A 165 9.42 -4.73 3.78
CA GLU A 165 9.97 -4.45 5.10
C GLU A 165 10.95 -5.54 5.52
N LEU A 166 10.63 -6.80 5.21
CA LEU A 166 11.57 -7.92 5.36
C LEU A 166 12.81 -7.71 4.48
N PHE A 167 12.62 -7.30 3.22
CA PHE A 167 13.71 -6.98 2.29
C PHE A 167 14.70 -5.98 2.86
N PHE A 168 14.21 -4.82 3.31
CA PHE A 168 15.06 -3.80 3.88
C PHE A 168 15.70 -4.24 5.20
N ARG A 169 14.98 -5.00 6.04
CA ARG A 169 15.51 -5.51 7.31
C ARG A 169 16.68 -6.47 7.08
N GLN A 170 16.51 -7.44 6.19
CA GLN A 170 17.57 -8.40 5.86
C GLN A 170 18.76 -7.73 5.17
N SER A 171 18.48 -6.84 4.21
CA SER A 171 19.52 -6.10 3.50
C SER A 171 20.40 -5.27 4.45
N LYS A 172 19.81 -4.61 5.44
CA LYS A 172 20.58 -3.86 6.46
C LYS A 172 21.36 -4.79 7.39
N ASN A 173 20.69 -5.80 7.95
CA ASN A 173 21.27 -6.64 8.99
C ASN A 173 22.33 -7.62 8.47
N ARG A 174 22.14 -8.18 7.27
CA ARG A 174 23.01 -9.24 6.72
C ARG A 174 23.92 -8.75 5.61
N LEU A 175 23.49 -7.76 4.83
CA LEU A 175 24.21 -7.30 3.65
C LEU A 175 24.86 -5.93 3.85
N ALA A 176 24.64 -5.26 4.99
CA ALA A 176 25.20 -3.95 5.33
C ALA A 176 24.71 -2.81 4.44
N LEU A 177 23.45 -2.86 3.97
CA LEU A 177 22.84 -1.81 3.14
C LEU A 177 22.92 -0.40 3.75
N ASP A 178 22.97 -0.26 5.07
CA ASP A 178 23.09 1.03 5.76
C ASP A 178 24.51 1.33 6.28
N LYS A 179 25.47 0.44 6.01
CA LYS A 179 26.86 0.52 6.52
C LYS A 179 27.93 0.40 5.43
N TYR A 180 27.57 0.09 4.18
CA TYR A 180 28.53 0.02 3.08
C TYR A 180 29.18 1.39 2.82
N GLN A 181 30.45 1.40 2.43
CA GLN A 181 31.24 2.63 2.23
C GLN A 181 31.61 2.90 0.77
N ILE A 182 30.91 2.25 -0.17
CA ILE A 182 31.06 2.46 -1.62
C ILE A 182 30.59 3.88 -1.96
N ARG A 183 31.46 4.67 -2.63
CA ARG A 183 31.18 6.08 -2.95
C ARG A 183 30.83 6.34 -4.41
N SER A 184 31.30 5.49 -5.33
CA SER A 184 31.00 5.67 -6.75
C SER A 184 29.57 5.24 -7.05
N ARG A 185 28.86 6.04 -7.84
CA ARG A 185 27.48 5.74 -8.25
C ARG A 185 27.36 4.33 -8.85
N GLN A 186 28.23 4.01 -9.81
CA GLN A 186 28.26 2.69 -10.46
C GLN A 186 28.54 1.56 -9.47
N GLY A 187 29.40 1.79 -8.46
CA GLY A 187 29.67 0.80 -7.42
C GLY A 187 28.45 0.53 -6.55
N ILE A 188 27.70 1.59 -6.19
CA ILE A 188 26.45 1.48 -5.42
C ILE A 188 25.40 0.70 -6.22
N GLU A 189 25.19 1.04 -7.48
CA GLU A 189 24.23 0.37 -8.37
C GLU A 189 24.55 -1.13 -8.51
N ARG A 190 25.82 -1.49 -8.73
CA ARG A 190 26.26 -2.90 -8.81
C ARG A 190 26.05 -3.64 -7.49
N TYR A 191 26.41 -3.02 -6.37
CA TYR A 191 26.21 -3.62 -5.06
C TYR A 191 24.72 -3.85 -4.76
N TRP A 192 23.85 -2.89 -5.07
CA TRP A 192 22.40 -3.05 -4.90
C TRP A 192 21.82 -4.12 -5.81
N LEU A 193 22.32 -4.27 -7.03
CA LEU A 193 21.92 -5.35 -7.94
C LEU A 193 22.29 -6.73 -7.35
N ILE A 194 23.53 -6.91 -6.88
CA ILE A 194 23.97 -8.16 -6.25
C ILE A 194 23.13 -8.44 -5.00
N MET A 195 22.92 -7.44 -4.16
CA MET A 195 22.09 -7.53 -2.96
C MET A 195 20.66 -7.98 -3.29
N SER A 196 20.06 -7.44 -4.36
CA SER A 196 18.73 -7.86 -4.85
C SER A 196 18.67 -9.32 -5.27
N LEU A 197 19.77 -9.90 -5.79
CA LEU A 197 19.84 -11.29 -6.22
C LEU A 197 20.09 -12.26 -5.06
N VAL A 198 20.82 -11.84 -4.03
CA VAL A 198 21.13 -12.65 -2.84
C VAL A 198 19.91 -12.76 -1.91
N HIS A 199 18.99 -11.80 -2.00
CA HIS A 199 17.76 -11.81 -1.20
C HIS A 199 16.71 -12.75 -1.82
N TYR A 200 16.91 -14.06 -1.64
CA TYR A 200 15.97 -15.14 -1.98
C TYR A 200 15.73 -16.05 -0.77
#